data_AF-C9L6Q2-F1
#
_entry.id   AF-C9L6Q2-F1
#
_cell.length_a   1.000
_cell.length_b   1.000
_cell.length_c   1.000
_cell.angle_alpha   90.00
_cell.angle_beta   90.00
_cell.angle_gamma   90.00
#
_symmetry.space_group_name_H-M   'P 1'
#
loop_
_entity.id
_entity.type
_entity.pdbx_description
1 polymer ?
#
loop_
_entity_poly.entity_id
_entity_poly.type
_entity_poly.pdbx_seq_one_letter_code
_entity_poly.pdbx_strand_id
1 'polypeptide(L)'
;MAYSKQMQDGNLYSYYFAPRGNRRMADLGMQLSQMYLSPFDHIIGIIGDAGAGKSLLIKGMFPGVDLTNDDEGVNIRPLPLLHENLEDPFSPHTYHLDIRFESAFTQMHVLAEAILEAAKNGKMVIVEHFELIFPFLKRNADLLVGIGEEIIITRPNMFGPLPENIAKIVHKSVTYRKAAHTLEDLCVHFMGEGYAQDGPRSDVRHGFVLEFEEKPQVDIYELERKVKEAVERDLPVSYYDENHVQIGDYILECLGPRMHISSTGKIKDFTLVKDYPQDPRNGYYMLIGLLGKHQSDDIKDFNRIDISKHLTNHLK
;
A
#
# COMPACT_ATOMS: atom_id res chain seq x y z
N MET A 1 -7.88 15.36 -28.66
CA MET A 1 -7.86 15.81 -27.25
C MET A 1 -6.88 14.93 -26.51
N ALA A 2 -5.99 15.48 -25.68
CA ALA A 2 -5.06 14.66 -24.92
C ALA A 2 -5.84 13.67 -24.04
N TYR A 3 -5.54 12.38 -24.16
CA TYR A 3 -6.17 11.28 -23.42
C TYR A 3 -6.25 11.56 -21.90
N SER A 4 -5.22 12.22 -21.36
CA SER A 4 -5.14 12.65 -19.97
C SER A 4 -6.23 13.64 -19.53
N LYS A 5 -6.68 14.54 -20.42
CA LYS A 5 -7.69 15.55 -20.06
C LYS A 5 -9.07 14.93 -19.84
N GLN A 6 -9.45 13.95 -20.66
CA GLN A 6 -10.72 13.22 -20.48
C GLN A 6 -10.72 12.39 -19.19
N MET A 7 -9.57 11.84 -18.81
CA MET A 7 -9.40 11.17 -17.52
C MET A 7 -9.49 12.16 -16.33
N GLN A 8 -8.95 13.37 -16.48
CA GLN A 8 -8.96 14.42 -15.45
C GLN A 8 -10.35 15.02 -15.22
N ASP A 9 -11.18 15.16 -16.26
CA ASP A 9 -12.45 15.89 -16.17
C ASP A 9 -13.57 15.12 -15.45
N GLY A 10 -13.41 13.80 -15.22
CA GLY A 10 -14.47 12.94 -14.66
C GLY A 10 -14.12 12.11 -13.41
N ASN A 11 -12.84 12.01 -13.03
CA ASN A 11 -12.39 11.16 -11.92
C ASN A 11 -11.70 11.98 -10.84
N LEU A 12 -12.34 12.13 -9.68
CA LEU A 12 -11.78 12.85 -8.54
C LEU A 12 -10.75 12.01 -7.77
N TYR A 13 -11.11 10.77 -7.46
CA TYR A 13 -10.24 9.77 -6.85
C TYR A 13 -10.76 8.38 -7.15
N SER A 14 -9.84 7.41 -7.21
CA SER A 14 -10.14 5.99 -7.27
C SER A 14 -9.50 5.28 -6.09
N TYR A 15 -10.25 4.35 -5.49
CA TYR A 15 -9.79 3.53 -4.38
C TYR A 15 -9.67 2.08 -4.82
N TYR A 16 -8.55 1.46 -4.49
CA TYR A 16 -8.32 0.03 -4.61
C TYR A 16 -7.93 -0.51 -3.26
N PHE A 17 -8.30 -1.75 -2.94
CA PHE A 17 -7.61 -2.44 -1.85
C PHE A 17 -6.14 -2.56 -2.22
N ALA A 18 -5.24 -2.26 -1.29
CA ALA A 18 -3.85 -2.62 -1.49
C ALA A 18 -3.77 -4.13 -1.20
N PRO A 19 -3.44 -5.00 -2.17
CA PRO A 19 -3.42 -6.44 -1.93
C PRO A 19 -2.18 -6.82 -1.11
N ARG A 20 -2.28 -7.91 -0.35
CA ARG A 20 -1.11 -8.49 0.36
C ARG A 20 -0.37 -9.46 -0.55
N GLY A 21 0.93 -9.55 -0.33
CA GLY A 21 1.83 -10.39 -1.12
C GLY A 21 2.41 -9.67 -2.34
N ASN A 22 3.69 -9.93 -2.59
CA ASN A 22 4.49 -9.20 -3.57
C ASN A 22 3.90 -9.27 -4.99
N ARG A 23 3.48 -10.47 -5.41
CA ARG A 23 2.91 -10.70 -6.76
C ARG A 23 1.62 -9.92 -6.98
N ARG A 24 0.68 -9.98 -6.03
CA ARG A 24 -0.61 -9.28 -6.15
C ARG A 24 -0.43 -7.76 -6.19
N MET A 25 0.54 -7.22 -5.43
CA MET A 25 0.86 -5.79 -5.46
C MET A 25 1.44 -5.36 -6.81
N ALA A 26 2.33 -6.16 -7.39
CA ALA A 26 2.88 -5.91 -8.72
C ALA A 26 1.80 -6.03 -9.82
N ASP A 27 0.94 -7.05 -9.75
CA ASP A 27 -0.17 -7.25 -10.69
C ASP A 27 -1.15 -6.07 -10.64
N LEU A 28 -1.48 -5.56 -9.44
CA LEU A 28 -2.26 -4.34 -9.29
C LEU A 28 -1.54 -3.15 -9.93
N GLY A 29 -0.23 -2.98 -9.67
CA GLY A 29 0.57 -1.93 -10.32
C GLY A 29 0.46 -1.94 -11.84
N MET A 30 0.52 -3.13 -12.46
CA MET A 30 0.34 -3.29 -13.91
C MET A 30 -1.06 -2.89 -14.40
N GLN A 31 -2.11 -3.16 -13.61
CA GLN A 31 -3.46 -2.72 -13.96
C GLN A 31 -3.58 -1.18 -13.83
N LEU A 32 -3.01 -0.62 -12.76
CA LEU A 32 -3.06 0.82 -12.51
C LEU A 32 -2.30 1.61 -13.58
N SER A 33 -1.18 1.09 -14.08
CA SER A 33 -0.46 1.73 -15.18
C SER A 33 -1.29 1.78 -16.45
N GLN A 34 -1.95 0.68 -16.82
CA GLN A 34 -2.84 0.63 -17.99
C GLN A 34 -4.05 1.55 -17.85
N MET A 35 -4.61 1.67 -16.65
CA MET A 35 -5.79 2.49 -16.43
C MET A 35 -5.48 3.97 -16.31
N TYR A 36 -4.37 4.35 -15.66
CA TYR A 36 -4.15 5.72 -15.20
C TYR A 36 -2.96 6.46 -15.80
N LEU A 37 -1.96 5.78 -16.34
CA LEU A 37 -0.80 6.47 -16.90
C LEU A 37 -1.09 7.02 -18.30
N SER A 38 -0.50 8.18 -18.57
CA SER A 38 -0.48 8.82 -19.88
C SER A 38 0.98 8.95 -20.33
N PRO A 39 1.25 8.84 -21.65
CA PRO A 39 2.59 9.13 -22.18
C PRO A 39 3.03 10.59 -21.98
N PHE A 40 2.14 11.47 -21.52
CA PHE A 40 2.41 12.87 -21.22
C PHE A 40 2.57 13.16 -19.73
N ASP A 41 2.53 12.13 -18.88
CA ASP A 41 2.82 12.29 -17.45
C ASP A 41 4.34 12.36 -17.26
N HIS A 42 4.80 13.41 -16.61
CA HIS A 42 6.23 13.65 -16.38
C HIS A 42 6.58 13.59 -14.89
N ILE A 43 5.65 13.89 -13.98
CA ILE A 43 5.87 13.81 -12.54
C ILE A 43 4.83 12.87 -11.94
N ILE A 44 5.31 11.74 -11.41
CA ILE A 44 4.48 10.75 -10.70
C ILE A 44 4.83 10.84 -9.22
N GLY A 45 3.89 11.31 -8.40
CA GLY A 45 4.08 11.41 -6.96
C GLY A 45 3.59 10.17 -6.23
N ILE A 46 4.49 9.47 -5.54
CA ILE A 46 4.18 8.31 -4.70
C ILE A 46 4.20 8.74 -3.23
N ILE A 47 3.13 8.44 -2.50
CA ILE A 47 2.94 8.84 -1.10
C ILE A 47 2.62 7.59 -0.29
N GLY A 48 3.39 7.32 0.75
CA GLY A 48 3.16 6.19 1.65
C GLY A 48 4.33 5.99 2.59
N ASP A 49 4.10 5.29 3.69
CA ASP A 49 5.14 5.09 4.70
C ASP A 49 6.08 3.91 4.35
N ALA A 50 7.15 3.73 5.12
CA ALA A 50 8.05 2.59 4.96
C ALA A 50 7.30 1.26 5.16
N GLY A 51 7.58 0.26 4.33
CA GLY A 51 6.89 -1.05 4.35
C GLY A 51 5.42 -1.00 3.93
N ALA A 52 4.99 0.05 3.20
CA ALA A 52 3.66 0.12 2.59
C ALA A 52 3.55 -0.66 1.27
N GLY A 53 4.67 -1.17 0.74
CA GLY A 53 4.74 -1.86 -0.56
C GLY A 53 4.93 -0.91 -1.76
N LYS A 54 5.54 0.26 -1.54
CA LYS A 54 5.76 1.29 -2.59
C LYS A 54 6.62 0.77 -3.74
N SER A 55 7.80 0.22 -3.43
CA SER A 55 8.76 -0.25 -4.42
C SER A 55 8.17 -1.36 -5.32
N LEU A 56 7.38 -2.27 -4.76
CA LEU A 56 6.70 -3.33 -5.51
C LEU A 56 5.61 -2.77 -6.43
N LEU A 57 4.82 -1.81 -5.94
CA LEU A 57 3.83 -1.14 -6.76
C LEU A 57 4.48 -0.39 -7.93
N ILE A 58 5.58 0.34 -7.67
CA ILE A 58 6.33 1.06 -8.68
C ILE A 58 6.88 0.09 -9.73
N LYS A 59 7.50 -1.03 -9.31
CA LYS A 59 7.98 -2.09 -10.23
C LYS A 59 6.84 -2.67 -11.09
N GLY A 60 5.63 -2.78 -10.55
CA GLY A 60 4.44 -3.20 -11.30
C GLY A 60 3.92 -2.12 -12.27
N MET A 61 3.90 -0.85 -11.85
CA MET A 61 3.42 0.27 -12.66
C MET A 61 4.40 0.65 -13.78
N PHE A 62 5.70 0.51 -13.54
CA PHE A 62 6.78 0.89 -14.46
C PHE A 62 7.77 -0.28 -14.62
N PRO A 63 7.38 -1.36 -15.32
CA PRO A 63 8.27 -2.50 -15.51
C PRO A 63 9.61 -2.09 -16.15
N GLY A 64 10.71 -2.53 -15.57
CA GLY A 64 12.07 -2.24 -16.03
C GLY A 64 12.64 -0.91 -15.54
N VAL A 65 11.94 -0.16 -14.68
CA VAL A 65 12.55 1.00 -14.01
C VAL A 65 13.53 0.54 -12.93
N ASP A 66 14.70 1.18 -12.89
CA ASP A 66 15.64 0.98 -11.80
C ASP A 66 15.30 1.93 -10.63
N LEU A 67 14.93 1.36 -9.49
CA LEU A 67 14.73 2.13 -8.27
C LEU A 67 16.10 2.48 -7.68
N THR A 68 16.37 3.76 -7.44
CA THR A 68 17.62 4.24 -6.79
C THR A 68 17.86 3.61 -5.43
N ASN A 69 16.79 3.34 -4.71
CA ASN A 69 16.76 2.65 -3.43
C ASN A 69 15.41 1.95 -3.28
N ASP A 70 15.38 0.88 -2.49
CA ASP A 70 14.15 0.19 -2.08
C ASP A 70 14.32 -0.37 -0.66
N ASP A 71 13.43 -1.28 -0.27
CA ASP A 71 13.45 -1.89 1.07
C ASP A 71 14.71 -2.75 1.31
N GLU A 72 15.47 -3.13 0.28
CA GLU A 72 16.75 -3.86 0.39
C GLU A 72 17.96 -2.93 0.50
N GLY A 73 17.78 -1.63 0.28
CA GLY A 73 18.80 -0.61 0.47
C GLY A 73 19.02 0.26 -0.75
N VAL A 74 20.27 0.66 -0.98
CA VAL A 74 20.64 1.58 -2.05
C VAL A 74 21.11 0.78 -3.26
N ASN A 75 20.48 1.02 -4.40
CA ASN A 75 20.75 0.29 -5.64
C ASN A 75 21.65 1.09 -6.60
N ILE A 76 21.42 2.41 -6.73
CA ILE A 76 22.13 3.26 -7.70
C ILE A 76 22.65 4.52 -7.02
N ARG A 77 23.97 4.75 -7.14
CA ARG A 77 24.64 6.00 -6.79
C ARG A 77 25.73 6.34 -7.81
N PRO A 78 25.98 7.62 -8.10
CA PRO A 78 25.25 8.80 -7.58
C PRO A 78 23.83 8.90 -8.17
N LEU A 79 22.96 9.78 -7.63
CA LEU A 79 21.57 9.90 -8.05
C LEU A 79 21.49 10.27 -9.55
N PRO A 80 21.00 9.39 -10.45
CA PRO A 80 21.08 9.62 -11.91
C PRO A 80 20.47 10.95 -12.35
N LEU A 81 19.32 11.33 -11.74
CA LEU A 81 18.62 12.57 -12.02
C LEU A 81 19.48 13.85 -11.87
N LEU A 82 20.50 13.82 -11.00
CA LEU A 82 21.38 14.98 -10.76
C LEU A 82 22.66 14.98 -11.61
N HIS A 83 22.99 13.86 -12.24
CA HIS A 83 24.31 13.65 -12.84
C HIS A 83 24.27 13.36 -14.33
N GLU A 84 23.12 12.99 -14.87
CA GLU A 84 22.97 12.69 -16.29
C GLU A 84 22.63 13.92 -17.12
N ASN A 85 23.04 13.91 -18.39
CA ASN A 85 22.63 14.92 -19.35
C ASN A 85 21.20 14.62 -19.83
N LEU A 86 20.24 15.42 -19.36
CA LEU A 86 18.81 15.23 -19.66
C LEU A 86 18.46 15.46 -21.14
N GLU A 87 19.33 16.14 -21.90
CA GLU A 87 19.18 16.36 -23.34
C GLU A 87 19.72 15.19 -24.19
N ASP A 88 20.47 14.25 -23.58
CA ASP A 88 21.02 13.11 -24.30
C ASP A 88 19.89 12.14 -24.73
N PRO A 89 19.75 11.84 -26.03
CA PRO A 89 18.75 10.88 -26.53
C PRO A 89 18.99 9.45 -26.03
N PHE A 90 20.19 9.13 -25.54
CA PHE A 90 20.51 7.83 -24.95
C PHE A 90 20.34 7.78 -23.44
N SER A 91 20.01 8.91 -22.80
CA SER A 91 19.73 8.95 -21.37
C SER A 91 18.41 8.22 -21.06
N PRO A 92 18.30 7.58 -19.87
CA PRO A 92 17.05 7.07 -19.33
C PRO A 92 15.89 8.05 -19.52
N HIS A 93 14.73 7.49 -19.86
CA HIS A 93 13.49 8.28 -19.99
C HIS A 93 12.72 8.39 -18.67
N THR A 94 12.97 7.48 -17.73
CA THR A 94 12.29 7.43 -16.44
C THR A 94 13.32 7.42 -15.33
N TYR A 95 13.18 8.33 -14.38
CA TYR A 95 14.00 8.44 -13.20
C TYR A 95 13.19 8.11 -11.97
N HIS A 96 13.85 7.58 -10.95
CA HIS A 96 13.30 7.34 -9.63
C HIS A 96 14.08 8.16 -8.60
N LEU A 97 13.41 8.69 -7.58
CA LEU A 97 14.07 9.16 -6.36
C LEU A 97 13.14 9.08 -5.15
N ASP A 98 13.74 8.80 -3.99
CA ASP A 98 13.09 8.92 -2.69
C ASP A 98 13.52 10.21 -2.00
N ILE A 99 12.58 11.14 -1.80
CA ILE A 99 12.86 12.44 -1.19
C ILE A 99 13.33 12.33 0.26
N ARG A 100 12.80 11.38 1.04
CA ARG A 100 13.25 11.19 2.44
C ARG A 100 14.71 10.80 2.47
N PHE A 101 15.13 9.90 1.59
CA PHE A 101 16.51 9.44 1.51
C PHE A 101 17.44 10.51 0.92
N GLU A 102 17.08 11.10 -0.23
CA GLU A 102 17.94 12.03 -0.95
C GLU A 102 18.12 13.39 -0.25
N SER A 103 17.13 13.81 0.55
CA SER A 103 17.24 15.05 1.34
C SER A 103 18.34 15.01 2.41
N ALA A 104 18.84 13.82 2.77
CA ALA A 104 20.00 13.67 3.64
C ALA A 104 21.33 14.07 2.96
N PHE A 105 21.36 14.09 1.62
CA PHE A 105 22.57 14.34 0.84
C PHE A 105 22.48 15.59 -0.04
N THR A 106 21.28 15.95 -0.47
CA THR A 106 21.03 17.02 -1.44
C THR A 106 19.98 18.00 -0.91
N GLN A 107 20.18 19.29 -1.14
CA GLN A 107 19.24 20.32 -0.70
C GLN A 107 17.90 20.22 -1.47
N MET A 108 16.78 20.41 -0.76
CA MET A 108 15.43 20.22 -1.31
C MET A 108 15.15 21.06 -2.56
N HIS A 109 15.66 22.28 -2.65
CA HIS A 109 15.46 23.11 -3.84
C HIS A 109 16.21 22.58 -5.07
N VAL A 110 17.40 21.99 -4.87
CA VAL A 110 18.17 21.36 -5.95
C VAL A 110 17.43 20.15 -6.49
N LEU A 111 16.89 19.31 -5.60
CA LEU A 111 16.04 18.17 -5.99
C LEU A 111 14.79 18.65 -6.76
N ALA A 112 14.13 19.71 -6.30
CA ALA A 112 12.96 20.26 -6.95
C ALA A 112 13.27 20.80 -8.36
N GLU A 113 14.38 21.53 -8.51
CA GLU A 113 14.84 22.04 -9.81
C GLU A 113 15.14 20.90 -10.79
N ALA A 114 15.85 19.85 -10.34
CA ALA A 114 16.16 18.69 -11.18
C ALA A 114 14.90 17.93 -11.64
N ILE A 115 13.92 17.75 -10.76
CA ILE A 115 12.62 17.14 -11.12
C ILE A 115 11.93 17.96 -12.22
N LEU A 116 11.88 19.29 -12.05
CA LEU A 116 11.24 20.19 -13.01
C LEU A 116 12.00 20.24 -14.34
N GLU A 117 13.32 20.22 -14.31
CA GLU A 117 14.17 20.20 -15.50
C GLU A 117 14.01 18.90 -16.29
N ALA A 118 14.00 17.74 -15.63
CA ALA A 118 13.74 16.46 -16.27
C ALA A 118 12.34 16.43 -16.90
N ALA A 119 11.32 16.90 -16.19
CA ALA A 119 9.97 17.00 -16.73
C ALA A 119 9.89 17.93 -17.95
N LYS A 120 10.61 19.07 -17.93
CA LYS A 120 10.69 20.01 -19.07
C LYS A 120 11.38 19.38 -20.29
N ASN A 121 12.34 18.49 -20.08
CA ASN A 121 13.01 17.71 -21.12
C ASN A 121 12.20 16.47 -21.57
N GLY A 122 10.93 16.36 -21.17
CA GLY A 122 10.05 15.26 -21.55
C GLY A 122 10.37 13.93 -20.88
N LYS A 123 11.21 13.94 -19.84
CA LYS A 123 11.53 12.76 -19.04
C LYS A 123 10.46 12.57 -17.95
N MET A 124 10.26 11.34 -17.50
CA MET A 124 9.39 11.00 -16.39
C MET A 124 10.19 10.88 -15.10
N VAL A 125 9.65 11.37 -13.99
CA VAL A 125 10.27 11.27 -12.66
C VAL A 125 9.25 10.71 -11.68
N ILE A 126 9.58 9.56 -11.11
CA ILE A 126 8.82 8.88 -10.05
C ILE A 126 9.41 9.32 -8.72
N VAL A 127 8.59 10.00 -7.91
CA VAL A 127 9.04 10.69 -6.71
C VAL A 127 8.36 10.07 -5.49
N GLU A 128 9.11 9.30 -4.70
CA GLU A 128 8.61 8.80 -3.41
C GLU A 128 8.65 9.89 -2.33
N HIS A 129 7.66 9.83 -1.43
CA HIS A 129 7.41 10.85 -0.40
C HIS A 129 7.18 12.24 -1.01
N PHE A 130 6.37 12.29 -2.07
CA PHE A 130 6.09 13.49 -2.85
C PHE A 130 5.58 14.67 -2.00
N GLU A 131 4.88 14.39 -0.90
CA GLU A 131 4.38 15.41 0.02
C GLU A 131 5.50 16.30 0.60
N LEU A 132 6.74 15.80 0.65
CA LEU A 132 7.87 16.54 1.19
C LEU A 132 8.48 17.52 0.18
N ILE A 133 8.46 17.18 -1.12
CA ILE A 133 9.02 18.02 -2.18
C ILE A 133 8.00 19.00 -2.77
N PHE A 134 6.71 18.70 -2.63
CA PHE A 134 5.60 19.51 -3.15
C PHE A 134 5.71 21.02 -2.83
N PRO A 135 6.06 21.45 -1.59
CA PRO A 135 6.23 22.87 -1.26
C PRO A 135 7.29 23.59 -2.10
N PHE A 136 8.26 22.86 -2.66
CA PHE A 136 9.37 23.40 -3.45
C PHE A 136 9.10 23.38 -4.96
N LEU A 137 8.25 22.47 -5.46
CA LEU A 137 7.96 22.31 -6.89
C LEU A 137 7.06 23.40 -7.48
N LYS A 138 6.27 24.10 -6.65
CA LYS A 138 5.28 25.12 -7.07
C LYS A 138 4.19 24.61 -8.04
N ARG A 139 4.13 23.31 -8.28
CA ARG A 139 3.08 22.60 -9.03
C ARG A 139 2.86 21.23 -8.40
N ASN A 140 1.70 20.64 -8.68
CA ASN A 140 1.41 19.27 -8.29
C ASN A 140 1.96 18.27 -9.33
N ALA A 141 1.99 16.99 -8.95
CA ALA A 141 2.28 15.87 -9.84
C ALA A 141 1.18 15.70 -10.90
N ASP A 142 1.51 15.06 -12.02
CA ASP A 142 0.53 14.72 -13.05
C ASP A 142 -0.38 13.56 -12.60
N LEU A 143 0.16 12.67 -11.78
CA LEU A 143 -0.52 11.57 -11.12
C LEU A 143 -0.01 11.42 -9.69
N LEU A 144 -0.92 11.29 -8.72
CA LEU A 144 -0.61 10.95 -7.34
C LEU A 144 -1.11 9.53 -7.03
N VAL A 145 -0.23 8.76 -6.38
CA VAL A 145 -0.52 7.41 -5.89
C VAL A 145 -0.23 7.36 -4.40
N GLY A 146 -1.30 7.31 -3.59
CA GLY A 146 -1.23 7.11 -2.15
C GLY A 146 -1.33 5.64 -1.79
N ILE A 147 -0.47 5.14 -0.90
CA ILE A 147 -0.37 3.73 -0.55
C ILE A 147 -0.46 3.57 0.97
N GLY A 148 -1.59 3.02 1.43
CA GLY A 148 -1.83 2.65 2.82
C GLY A 148 -2.51 1.28 2.88
N GLU A 149 -3.59 1.16 3.65
CA GLU A 149 -4.49 0.01 3.56
C GLU A 149 -5.21 -0.12 2.21
N GLU A 150 -5.50 1.04 1.62
CA GLU A 150 -6.04 1.20 0.29
C GLU A 150 -5.02 1.97 -0.57
N ILE A 151 -5.08 1.76 -1.88
CA ILE A 151 -4.38 2.59 -2.85
C ILE A 151 -5.34 3.68 -3.32
N ILE A 152 -4.90 4.93 -3.21
CA ILE A 152 -5.61 6.11 -3.65
C ILE A 152 -4.93 6.62 -4.91
N ILE A 153 -5.68 6.73 -6.01
CA ILE A 153 -5.18 7.27 -7.27
C ILE A 153 -5.96 8.52 -7.62
N THR A 154 -5.26 9.60 -7.92
CA THR A 154 -5.88 10.86 -8.29
C THR A 154 -4.97 11.66 -9.20
N ARG A 155 -5.59 12.41 -10.11
CA ARG A 155 -4.91 13.42 -10.93
C ARG A 155 -5.28 14.79 -10.36
N PRO A 156 -4.39 15.41 -9.58
CA PRO A 156 -4.74 16.65 -8.89
C PRO A 156 -4.94 17.78 -9.90
N ASN A 157 -5.88 18.66 -9.61
CA ASN A 157 -6.11 19.90 -10.36
C ASN A 157 -5.83 21.12 -9.46
N MET A 158 -6.17 22.33 -9.94
CA MET A 158 -5.99 23.56 -9.16
C MET A 158 -6.71 23.56 -7.80
N PHE A 159 -7.74 22.73 -7.63
CA PHE A 159 -8.50 22.58 -6.39
C PHE A 159 -8.00 21.43 -5.51
N GLY A 160 -6.97 20.71 -5.94
CA GLY A 160 -6.35 19.59 -5.22
C GLY A 160 -6.72 18.21 -5.77
N PRO A 161 -6.60 17.15 -4.95
CA PRO A 161 -6.19 17.19 -3.55
C PRO A 161 -4.71 17.61 -3.38
N LEU A 162 -4.42 18.22 -2.22
CA LEU A 162 -3.04 18.45 -1.81
C LEU A 162 -2.38 17.12 -1.42
N PRO A 163 -1.09 16.89 -1.76
CA PRO A 163 -0.36 15.69 -1.37
C PRO A 163 -0.44 15.37 0.13
N GLU A 164 -0.39 16.39 1.00
CA GLU A 164 -0.46 16.22 2.45
C GLU A 164 -1.81 15.63 2.92
N ASN A 165 -2.88 15.87 2.17
CA ASN A 165 -4.19 15.28 2.48
C ASN A 165 -4.19 13.77 2.22
N ILE A 166 -3.56 13.34 1.13
CA ILE A 166 -3.37 11.92 0.82
C ILE A 166 -2.47 11.28 1.88
N ALA A 167 -1.35 11.92 2.20
CA ALA A 167 -0.41 11.45 3.22
C ALA A 167 -1.07 11.17 4.57
N LYS A 168 -1.94 12.07 5.05
CA LYS A 168 -2.70 11.89 6.30
C LYS A 168 -3.59 10.65 6.29
N ILE A 169 -4.21 10.34 5.16
CA ILE A 169 -5.10 9.18 5.02
C ILE A 169 -4.25 7.90 5.03
N VAL A 170 -3.23 7.83 4.18
CA VAL A 170 -2.46 6.59 3.97
C VAL A 170 -1.54 6.26 5.14
N HIS A 171 -0.93 7.26 5.79
CA HIS A 171 -0.12 7.05 7.00
C HIS A 171 -0.97 6.58 8.19
N LYS A 172 -2.23 7.01 8.27
CA LYS A 172 -3.14 6.50 9.32
C LYS A 172 -3.57 5.06 9.03
N SER A 173 -3.86 4.74 7.76
CA SER A 173 -4.39 3.43 7.39
C SER A 173 -3.33 2.32 7.34
N VAL A 174 -2.06 2.64 7.07
CA VAL A 174 -0.97 1.64 6.98
C VAL A 174 -0.81 0.82 8.27
N THR A 175 -1.15 1.39 9.43
CA THR A 175 -1.08 0.67 10.71
C THR A 175 -2.07 -0.49 10.75
N TYR A 176 -3.30 -0.28 10.25
CA TYR A 176 -4.33 -1.32 10.18
C TYR A 176 -3.91 -2.43 9.23
N ARG A 177 -3.33 -2.08 8.07
CA ARG A 177 -2.78 -3.04 7.11
C ARG A 177 -1.72 -3.94 7.74
N LYS A 178 -0.71 -3.35 8.39
CA LYS A 178 0.39 -4.07 9.05
C LYS A 178 -0.11 -4.96 10.19
N ALA A 179 -1.06 -4.47 10.97
CA ALA A 179 -1.71 -5.24 12.03
C ALA A 179 -2.49 -6.44 11.47
N ALA A 180 -3.28 -6.22 10.41
CA ALA A 180 -4.09 -7.26 9.80
C ALA A 180 -3.25 -8.38 9.19
N HIS A 181 -2.11 -8.04 8.58
CA HIS A 181 -1.19 -9.04 8.04
C HIS A 181 -0.51 -9.87 9.15
N THR A 182 -0.15 -9.22 10.25
CA THR A 182 0.41 -9.92 11.41
C THR A 182 -0.61 -10.86 12.06
N LEU A 183 -1.88 -10.45 12.13
CA LEU A 183 -2.97 -11.31 12.62
C LEU A 183 -3.28 -12.47 11.69
N GLU A 184 -3.24 -12.23 10.37
CA GLU A 184 -3.42 -13.26 9.35
C GLU A 184 -2.39 -14.37 9.53
N ASP A 185 -1.10 -14.03 9.63
CA ASP A 185 -0.03 -15.01 9.81
C ASP A 185 -0.14 -15.75 11.16
N LEU A 186 -0.51 -15.07 12.24
CA LEU A 186 -0.78 -15.71 13.54
C LEU A 186 -1.98 -16.67 13.48
N CYS A 187 -3.04 -16.31 12.76
CA CYS A 187 -4.18 -17.19 12.54
C CYS A 187 -3.77 -18.45 11.79
N VAL A 188 -3.08 -18.32 10.65
CA VAL A 188 -2.62 -19.48 9.88
C VAL A 188 -1.69 -20.36 10.73
N HIS A 189 -0.78 -19.76 11.48
CA HIS A 189 0.09 -20.49 12.40
C HIS A 189 -0.68 -21.32 13.44
N PHE A 190 -1.67 -20.72 14.12
CA PHE A 190 -2.44 -21.41 15.16
C PHE A 190 -3.52 -22.36 14.63
N MET A 191 -3.90 -22.24 13.35
CA MET A 191 -4.73 -23.24 12.67
C MET A 191 -3.97 -24.56 12.44
N GLY A 192 -2.63 -24.51 12.34
CA GLY A 192 -1.75 -25.68 12.25
C GLY A 192 -1.51 -26.17 10.82
N GLU A 193 -0.83 -27.30 10.72
CA GLU A 193 -0.48 -27.92 9.44
C GLU A 193 -1.74 -28.30 8.63
N GLY A 194 -1.72 -28.02 7.32
CA GLY A 194 -2.82 -28.33 6.40
C GLY A 194 -3.66 -27.12 5.97
N TYR A 195 -3.52 -25.97 6.63
CA TYR A 195 -4.09 -24.70 6.17
C TYR A 195 -2.99 -23.90 5.46
N ALA A 196 -3.10 -23.80 4.14
CA ALA A 196 -2.03 -23.27 3.30
C ALA A 196 -1.79 -21.77 3.56
N GLN A 197 -0.52 -21.41 3.73
CA GLN A 197 -0.05 -20.03 3.68
C GLN A 197 -0.33 -19.41 2.29
N ASP A 198 -0.25 -20.19 1.22
CA ASP A 198 -0.50 -19.75 -0.16
C ASP A 198 -1.97 -19.86 -0.61
N GLY A 199 -2.90 -20.02 0.33
CA GLY A 199 -4.34 -20.07 0.03
C GLY A 199 -4.87 -18.77 -0.60
N PRO A 200 -6.00 -18.83 -1.31
CA PRO A 200 -6.66 -17.64 -1.83
C PRO A 200 -7.02 -16.68 -0.68
N ARG A 201 -6.78 -15.38 -0.92
CA ARG A 201 -6.95 -14.30 0.06
C ARG A 201 -7.79 -13.20 -0.55
N SER A 202 -8.73 -12.68 0.22
CA SER A 202 -9.52 -11.51 -0.14
C SER A 202 -9.25 -10.35 0.82
N ASP A 203 -9.52 -9.14 0.36
CA ASP A 203 -9.22 -7.91 1.11
C ASP A 203 -10.52 -7.30 1.67
N VAL A 204 -10.48 -6.90 2.93
CA VAL A 204 -11.57 -6.22 3.64
C VAL A 204 -11.00 -5.04 4.41
N ARG A 205 -11.79 -3.97 4.56
CA ARG A 205 -11.41 -2.83 5.38
C ARG A 205 -11.25 -3.23 6.84
N HIS A 206 -10.13 -2.80 7.41
CA HIS A 206 -9.69 -3.05 8.77
C HIS A 206 -9.73 -4.54 9.14
N GLY A 207 -9.24 -5.39 8.25
CA GLY A 207 -9.31 -6.83 8.49
C GLY A 207 -8.60 -7.65 7.45
N PHE A 208 -8.85 -8.96 7.45
CA PHE A 208 -8.31 -9.91 6.50
C PHE A 208 -9.32 -11.02 6.23
N VAL A 209 -9.20 -11.66 5.06
CA VAL A 209 -10.02 -12.80 4.68
C VAL A 209 -9.12 -13.91 4.15
N LEU A 210 -9.17 -15.07 4.80
CA LEU A 210 -8.60 -16.31 4.29
C LEU A 210 -9.72 -17.14 3.66
N GLU A 211 -9.51 -17.62 2.45
CA GLU A 211 -10.50 -18.41 1.71
C GLU A 211 -10.08 -19.88 1.64
N PHE A 212 -11.06 -20.77 1.80
CA PHE A 212 -10.87 -22.22 1.85
C PHE A 212 -11.89 -22.92 0.96
N GLU A 213 -11.45 -23.90 0.16
CA GLU A 213 -12.36 -24.67 -0.69
C GLU A 213 -13.31 -25.55 0.14
N GLU A 214 -12.80 -26.10 1.25
CA GLU A 214 -13.55 -26.90 2.22
C GLU A 214 -13.67 -26.16 3.55
N LYS A 215 -14.77 -26.39 4.28
CA LYS A 215 -14.99 -25.74 5.58
C LYS A 215 -13.92 -26.18 6.57
N PRO A 216 -13.11 -25.25 7.13
CA PRO A 216 -12.10 -25.60 8.10
C PRO A 216 -12.69 -26.28 9.34
N GLN A 217 -12.01 -27.30 9.84
CA GLN A 217 -12.36 -27.97 11.11
C GLN A 217 -11.62 -27.33 12.29
N VAL A 218 -11.62 -25.99 12.35
CA VAL A 218 -10.98 -25.21 13.40
C VAL A 218 -12.05 -24.52 14.24
N ASP A 219 -11.93 -24.61 15.56
CA ASP A 219 -12.77 -23.84 16.48
C ASP A 219 -12.34 -22.36 16.44
N ILE A 220 -13.19 -21.51 15.86
CA ILE A 220 -12.95 -20.07 15.73
C ILE A 220 -12.79 -19.39 17.10
N TYR A 221 -13.50 -19.85 18.13
CA TYR A 221 -13.38 -19.27 19.48
C TYR A 221 -12.03 -19.62 20.10
N GLU A 222 -11.57 -20.87 19.93
CA GLU A 222 -10.25 -21.27 20.41
C GLU A 222 -9.13 -20.57 19.63
N LEU A 223 -9.27 -20.47 18.30
CA LEU A 223 -8.31 -19.77 17.44
C LEU A 223 -8.18 -18.29 17.84
N GLU A 224 -9.31 -17.59 17.99
CA GLU A 224 -9.29 -16.19 18.43
C GLU A 224 -8.62 -16.04 19.80
N ARG A 225 -8.90 -16.94 20.75
CA ARG A 225 -8.28 -16.91 22.08
C ARG A 225 -6.76 -17.02 21.97
N LYS A 226 -6.24 -17.99 21.22
CA LYS A 226 -4.79 -18.18 21.02
C LYS A 226 -4.12 -16.96 20.40
N VAL A 227 -4.74 -16.38 19.37
CA VAL A 227 -4.24 -15.16 18.72
C VAL A 227 -4.24 -13.97 19.68
N LYS A 228 -5.33 -13.76 20.44
CA LYS A 228 -5.41 -12.71 21.46
C LYS A 228 -4.34 -12.88 22.55
N GLU A 229 -4.09 -14.10 23.01
CA GLU A 229 -3.01 -14.41 23.96
C GLU A 229 -1.62 -14.11 23.39
N ALA A 230 -1.41 -14.28 22.07
CA ALA A 230 -0.16 -13.87 21.41
C ALA A 230 -0.04 -12.33 21.28
N VAL A 231 -1.16 -11.64 21.06
CA VAL A 231 -1.22 -10.17 21.04
C VAL A 231 -0.94 -9.58 22.43
N GLU A 232 -1.54 -10.14 23.47
CA GLU A 232 -1.37 -9.70 24.86
C GLU A 232 0.06 -9.91 25.39
N ARG A 233 0.78 -10.89 24.84
CA ARG A 233 2.20 -11.12 25.15
C ARG A 233 3.15 -10.08 24.57
N ASP A 234 2.66 -9.18 23.71
CA ASP A 234 3.44 -8.12 23.05
C ASP A 234 4.74 -8.65 22.41
N LEU A 235 4.58 -9.68 21.57
CA LEU A 235 5.69 -10.34 20.90
C LEU A 235 6.35 -9.39 19.89
N PRO A 236 7.69 -9.28 19.88
CA PRO A 236 8.38 -8.49 18.87
C PRO A 236 8.19 -9.11 17.49
N VAL A 237 8.09 -8.26 16.46
CA VAL A 237 7.96 -8.71 15.08
C VAL A 237 9.07 -8.11 14.24
N SER A 238 9.79 -8.96 13.52
CA SER A 238 10.92 -8.57 12.70
C SER A 238 10.98 -9.34 11.39
N TYR A 239 11.54 -8.70 10.37
CA TYR A 239 11.91 -9.35 9.13
C TYR A 239 12.94 -10.46 9.42
N TYR A 240 12.74 -11.64 8.84
CA TYR A 240 13.67 -12.77 8.96
C TYR A 240 14.41 -13.00 7.63
N ASP A 241 13.67 -13.27 6.56
CA ASP A 241 14.16 -13.34 5.19
C ASP A 241 13.05 -12.98 4.18
N GLU A 242 13.28 -13.14 2.88
CA GLU A 242 12.32 -12.77 1.82
C GLU A 242 10.98 -13.52 1.88
N ASN A 243 10.95 -14.70 2.49
CA ASN A 243 9.78 -15.57 2.57
C ASN A 243 9.34 -15.84 4.01
N HIS A 244 9.97 -15.22 5.01
CA HIS A 244 9.65 -15.46 6.41
C HIS A 244 9.64 -14.20 7.26
N VAL A 245 8.70 -14.17 8.21
CA VAL A 245 8.64 -13.19 9.28
C VAL A 245 8.88 -13.88 10.62
N GLN A 246 9.58 -13.20 11.52
CA GLN A 246 9.73 -13.65 12.90
C GLN A 246 8.75 -12.91 13.82
N ILE A 247 7.95 -13.65 14.58
CA ILE A 247 7.03 -13.13 15.61
C ILE A 247 7.36 -13.82 16.94
N GLY A 248 8.07 -13.11 17.82
CA GLY A 248 8.64 -13.73 19.02
C GLY A 248 9.56 -14.90 18.67
N ASP A 249 9.20 -16.09 19.13
CA ASP A 249 9.93 -17.34 18.85
C ASP A 249 9.44 -18.07 17.59
N TYR A 250 8.40 -17.55 16.93
CA TYR A 250 7.81 -18.16 15.74
C TYR A 250 8.48 -17.63 14.48
N ILE A 251 8.94 -18.53 13.60
CA ILE A 251 9.37 -18.21 12.23
C ILE A 251 8.25 -18.69 11.32
N LEU A 252 7.57 -17.76 10.66
CA LEU A 252 6.38 -18.02 9.85
C LEU A 252 6.69 -17.74 8.38
N GLU A 253 6.29 -18.63 7.49
CA GLU A 253 6.27 -18.36 6.05
C GLU A 253 5.31 -17.20 5.75
N CYS A 254 5.78 -16.23 4.97
CA CYS A 254 5.06 -15.00 4.67
C CYS A 254 5.50 -14.43 3.32
N LEU A 255 4.54 -14.09 2.46
CA LEU A 255 4.78 -13.48 1.14
C LEU A 255 5.00 -11.96 1.17
N GLY A 256 5.05 -11.36 2.36
CA GLY A 256 5.25 -9.93 2.57
C GLY A 256 5.87 -9.59 3.93
N PRO A 257 7.04 -10.17 4.29
CA PRO A 257 7.59 -10.16 5.65
C PRO A 257 8.01 -8.77 6.15
N ARG A 258 8.14 -7.79 5.23
CA ARG A 258 8.40 -6.38 5.57
C ARG A 258 7.13 -5.58 5.88
N MET A 259 5.95 -6.13 5.63
CA MET A 259 4.65 -5.48 5.86
C MET A 259 4.01 -5.86 7.20
N HIS A 260 4.77 -5.86 8.28
CA HIS A 260 4.28 -6.21 9.62
C HIS A 260 4.30 -5.04 10.59
N ILE A 261 3.46 -5.13 11.61
CA ILE A 261 3.54 -4.22 12.75
C ILE A 261 4.73 -4.64 13.58
N SER A 262 5.47 -3.71 14.18
CA SER A 262 6.73 -4.05 14.86
C SER A 262 6.57 -4.85 16.16
N SER A 263 5.36 -4.94 16.69
CA SER A 263 5.04 -5.65 17.94
C SER A 263 3.57 -6.02 17.99
N THR A 264 3.23 -7.23 18.43
CA THR A 264 1.85 -7.69 18.44
C THR A 264 0.97 -6.88 19.40
N GLY A 265 1.50 -6.34 20.50
CA GLY A 265 0.74 -5.53 21.46
C GLY A 265 0.31 -4.15 20.95
N LYS A 266 0.79 -3.74 19.77
CA LYS A 266 0.27 -2.54 19.08
C LYS A 266 -1.06 -2.80 18.37
N ILE A 267 -1.46 -4.05 18.22
CA ILE A 267 -2.74 -4.45 17.63
C ILE A 267 -3.85 -4.16 18.66
N LYS A 268 -4.92 -3.49 18.22
CA LYS A 268 -6.04 -3.09 19.07
C LYS A 268 -7.35 -3.67 18.55
N ASP A 269 -8.16 -4.18 19.48
CA ASP A 269 -9.53 -4.63 19.23
C ASP A 269 -9.63 -5.63 18.06
N PHE A 270 -9.16 -6.87 18.26
CA PHE A 270 -9.24 -7.94 17.26
C PHE A 270 -10.44 -8.87 17.52
N THR A 271 -11.14 -9.26 16.45
CA THR A 271 -12.17 -10.31 16.49
C THR A 271 -12.19 -11.12 15.20
N LEU A 272 -12.55 -12.39 15.30
CA LEU A 272 -12.94 -13.25 14.19
C LEU A 272 -14.47 -13.29 14.10
N VAL A 273 -14.99 -13.29 12.87
CA VAL A 273 -16.40 -13.63 12.61
C VAL A 273 -16.62 -15.08 13.04
N LYS A 274 -17.64 -15.33 13.87
CA LYS A 274 -17.88 -16.64 14.53
C LYS A 274 -18.56 -17.68 13.65
N ASP A 275 -18.35 -17.57 12.35
CA ASP A 275 -18.79 -18.52 11.33
C ASP A 275 -17.83 -18.46 10.15
N TYR A 276 -17.90 -19.49 9.29
CA TYR A 276 -17.23 -19.52 8.00
C TYR A 276 -18.25 -19.19 6.91
N PRO A 277 -18.58 -17.91 6.67
CA PRO A 277 -19.47 -17.54 5.58
C PRO A 277 -18.90 -18.02 4.25
N GLN A 278 -19.78 -18.46 3.36
CA GLN A 278 -19.40 -18.93 2.03
C GLN A 278 -19.58 -17.79 1.02
N ASP A 279 -18.58 -17.52 0.18
CA ASP A 279 -18.75 -16.58 -0.93
C ASP A 279 -19.69 -17.21 -1.98
N PRO A 280 -20.84 -16.57 -2.29
CA PRO A 280 -21.81 -17.13 -3.24
C PRO A 280 -21.29 -17.21 -4.68
N ARG A 281 -20.17 -16.56 -5.02
CA ARG A 281 -19.61 -16.55 -6.39
C ARG A 281 -18.76 -17.77 -6.70
N ASN A 282 -17.91 -18.18 -5.76
CA ASN A 282 -16.95 -19.27 -5.94
C ASN A 282 -17.20 -20.47 -5.01
N GLY A 283 -18.04 -20.32 -3.99
CA GLY A 283 -18.32 -21.38 -3.01
C GLY A 283 -17.24 -21.54 -1.94
N TYR A 284 -16.26 -20.65 -1.85
CA TYR A 284 -15.21 -20.74 -0.83
C TYR A 284 -15.71 -20.31 0.54
N TYR A 285 -15.30 -21.04 1.57
CA TYR A 285 -15.50 -20.70 2.98
C TYR A 285 -14.49 -19.65 3.41
N MET A 286 -14.93 -18.63 4.16
CA MET A 286 -14.08 -17.51 4.54
C MET A 286 -13.83 -17.48 6.05
N LEU A 287 -12.58 -17.39 6.46
CA LEU A 287 -12.23 -16.92 7.82
C LEU A 287 -12.01 -15.41 7.75
N ILE A 288 -12.81 -14.65 8.48
CA ILE A 288 -12.76 -13.19 8.47
C ILE A 288 -12.26 -12.69 9.81
N GLY A 289 -11.12 -12.00 9.80
CA GLY A 289 -10.59 -11.29 10.96
C GLY A 289 -10.74 -9.79 10.80
N LEU A 290 -11.11 -9.12 11.88
CA LEU A 290 -11.47 -7.70 11.92
C LEU A 290 -10.71 -6.96 13.02
N LEU A 291 -10.41 -5.70 12.77
CA LEU A 291 -9.62 -4.80 13.61
C LEU A 291 -10.40 -3.53 13.95
N GLY A 292 -10.33 -3.13 15.22
CA GLY A 292 -11.04 -1.98 15.71
C GLY A 292 -12.46 -2.30 16.16
N LYS A 293 -13.11 -1.31 16.74
CA LYS A 293 -14.52 -1.40 17.16
C LYS A 293 -15.43 -1.33 15.92
N HIS A 294 -15.64 -2.46 15.26
CA HIS A 294 -16.70 -2.56 14.27
C HIS A 294 -18.05 -2.36 14.98
N GLN A 295 -18.85 -1.41 14.48
CA GLN A 295 -20.15 -1.04 15.05
C GLN A 295 -21.30 -1.94 14.57
N SER A 296 -21.03 -2.90 13.68
CA SER A 296 -22.03 -3.74 13.04
C SER A 296 -21.55 -5.19 13.02
N ASP A 297 -22.42 -6.09 13.49
CA ASP A 297 -22.26 -7.55 13.41
C ASP A 297 -22.66 -8.09 12.01
N ASP A 298 -23.13 -7.23 11.09
CA ASP A 298 -23.50 -7.64 9.73
C ASP A 298 -22.31 -7.55 8.77
N ILE A 299 -21.92 -8.70 8.22
CA ILE A 299 -20.86 -8.85 7.21
C ILE A 299 -21.08 -7.93 6.01
N LYS A 300 -22.35 -7.59 5.71
CA LYS A 300 -22.71 -6.68 4.60
C LYS A 300 -22.24 -5.24 4.82
N ASP A 301 -21.90 -4.85 6.04
CA ASP A 301 -21.44 -3.49 6.34
C ASP A 301 -19.90 -3.33 6.26
N PHE A 302 -19.12 -4.40 6.08
CA PHE A 302 -17.65 -4.34 6.19
C PHE A 302 -16.98 -3.46 5.12
N ASN A 303 -17.55 -3.41 3.92
CA ASN A 303 -17.09 -2.53 2.83
C ASN A 303 -18.02 -1.35 2.57
N ARG A 304 -18.86 -0.98 3.54
CA ARG A 304 -19.84 0.10 3.37
C ARG A 304 -19.14 1.43 3.09
N ILE A 305 -19.49 2.03 1.95
CA ILE A 305 -19.18 3.43 1.67
C ILE A 305 -20.15 4.26 2.52
N ASP A 306 -19.68 4.74 3.67
CA ASP A 306 -20.51 5.57 4.55
C ASP A 306 -20.62 7.00 4.02
N ILE A 307 -21.63 7.23 3.18
CA ILE A 307 -21.95 8.54 2.59
C ILE A 307 -22.45 9.52 3.67
N SER A 308 -22.92 9.04 4.83
CA SER A 308 -23.55 9.87 5.86
C SER A 308 -22.58 10.80 6.60
N LYS A 309 -21.30 10.41 6.74
CA LYS A 309 -20.25 11.26 7.30
C LYS A 309 -19.90 12.47 6.42
N HIS A 310 -20.16 12.39 5.12
CA HIS A 310 -19.96 13.53 4.22
C HIS A 310 -21.09 14.56 4.31
N LEU A 311 -22.31 14.16 4.67
CA LEU A 311 -23.47 15.06 4.73
C LEU A 311 -23.62 15.78 6.09
N THR A 312 -23.11 15.20 7.17
CA THR A 312 -23.27 15.78 8.52
C THR A 312 -22.34 16.96 8.80
N ASN A 313 -21.23 17.10 8.06
CA ASN A 313 -20.31 18.24 8.18
C ASN A 313 -20.75 19.49 7.38
N HIS A 314 -21.82 19.41 6.59
CA HIS A 314 -22.35 20.55 5.83
C HIS A 314 -23.61 21.19 6.45
N LEU A 315 -24.03 20.72 7.64
CA LEU A 315 -25.21 21.24 8.36
C LEU A 315 -24.87 21.76 9.77
N LYS A 316 -23.65 22.24 10.00
CA LYS A 316 -23.30 23.03 11.18
C LYS A 316 -22.60 24.32 10.79
#